data_AF-A0A7S2M6Q5-F1
#
_entry.id   AF-A0A7S2M6Q5-F1
#
_cell.length_a   1.000
_cell.length_b   1.000
_cell.length_c   1.000
_cell.angle_alpha   90.00
_cell.angle_beta   90.00
_cell.angle_gamma   90.00
#
_symmetry.space_group_name_H-M   'P 1'
#
loop_
_entity.id
_entity.type
_entity.pdbx_description
1 polymer ?
#
loop_
_entity_poly.entity_id
_entity_poly.type
_entity_poly.pdbx_seq_one_letter_code
_entity_poly.pdbx_strand_id
1 'polypeptide(L)'
;AGPSLTIAFTPGAALDVKIAPVSNDVTVDAPVRCTLTARDQHGNVATSEHRSWFVLLTGERARVWARSGVASYGGVRVNLANGTEDIYVHTTLPQMVHVALRDSFGTGLDTSHAVDLDFVHGELHRFSMENAAGSSHIVAKVGRTAGFFIRAL
;
A
#
# COMPACT_ATOMS: atom_id res chain seq x y z
N ALA A 1 -43.63 -6.05 27.74
CA ALA A 1 -42.20 -5.98 27.38
C ALA A 1 -41.48 -5.24 28.49
N GLY A 2 -40.43 -5.82 29.08
CA GLY A 2 -39.61 -5.10 30.07
C GLY A 2 -38.85 -3.95 29.40
N PRO A 3 -38.41 -2.93 30.15
CA PRO A 3 -37.61 -1.85 29.59
C PRO A 3 -36.29 -2.42 29.06
N SER A 4 -35.95 -2.11 27.80
CA SER A 4 -34.64 -2.37 27.23
C SER A 4 -33.67 -1.27 27.64
N LEU A 5 -32.51 -1.64 28.19
CA LEU A 5 -31.40 -0.72 28.45
C LEU A 5 -30.35 -0.88 27.34
N THR A 6 -29.99 0.24 26.70
CA THR A 6 -28.86 0.30 25.76
C THR A 6 -27.64 0.84 26.49
N ILE A 7 -26.55 0.07 26.50
CA ILE A 7 -25.24 0.51 26.99
C ILE A 7 -24.40 0.88 25.76
N ALA A 8 -23.91 2.11 25.72
CA ALA A 8 -23.05 2.60 24.65
C ALA A 8 -21.59 2.67 25.14
N PHE A 9 -20.68 2.13 24.34
CA PHE A 9 -19.24 2.30 24.52
C PHE A 9 -18.74 3.27 23.47
N THR A 10 -18.00 4.29 23.91
CA THR A 10 -17.34 5.24 23.01
C THR A 10 -15.83 5.13 23.18
N PRO A 11 -15.06 5.18 22.09
CA PRO A 11 -13.60 5.19 22.16
C PRO A 11 -13.11 6.46 22.87
N GLY A 12 -11.90 6.38 23.44
CA GLY A 12 -11.21 7.53 24.00
C GLY A 12 -10.70 8.50 22.94
N ALA A 13 -10.01 9.54 23.39
CA ALA A 13 -9.28 10.43 22.49
C ALA A 13 -8.14 9.67 21.79
N ALA A 14 -7.85 10.05 20.54
CA ALA A 14 -6.73 9.48 19.81
C ALA A 14 -5.40 9.77 20.53
N LEU A 15 -4.52 8.79 20.54
CA LEU A 15 -3.17 8.85 21.10
C LEU A 15 -2.11 8.59 20.03
N ASP A 16 -2.37 7.64 19.13
CA ASP A 16 -1.50 7.31 18.01
C ASP A 16 -2.25 7.19 16.68
N VAL A 17 -1.49 7.15 15.59
CA VAL A 17 -2.00 6.77 14.28
C VAL A 17 -1.20 5.59 13.75
N LYS A 18 -1.89 4.48 13.49
CA LYS A 18 -1.31 3.28 12.90
C LYS A 18 -1.55 3.23 11.40
N ILE A 19 -0.56 2.73 10.67
CA ILE A 19 -0.64 2.37 9.25
C ILE A 19 -0.63 0.85 9.16
N ALA A 20 -1.55 0.26 8.40
CA ALA A 20 -1.53 -1.18 8.12
C ALA A 20 -1.87 -1.46 6.66
N PRO A 21 -1.05 -2.22 5.92
CA PRO A 21 -1.43 -2.69 4.60
C PRO A 21 -2.58 -3.68 4.72
N VAL A 22 -3.48 -3.68 3.74
CA VAL A 22 -4.59 -4.64 3.71
C VAL A 22 -4.15 -6.01 3.18
N SER A 23 -2.96 -6.09 2.57
CA SER A 23 -2.34 -7.31 2.05
C SER A 23 -0.82 -7.23 2.24
N ASN A 24 -0.20 -8.37 2.55
CA ASN A 24 1.27 -8.51 2.55
C ASN A 24 1.79 -9.09 1.23
N ASP A 25 0.90 -9.43 0.30
CA ASP A 25 1.26 -9.77 -1.08
C ASP A 25 1.24 -8.46 -1.89
N VAL A 26 2.44 -7.98 -2.23
CA VAL A 26 2.72 -6.63 -2.72
C VAL A 26 3.50 -6.78 -4.03
N THR A 27 2.87 -6.48 -5.18
CA THR A 27 3.55 -6.54 -6.48
C THR A 27 3.54 -5.18 -7.16
N VAL A 28 4.46 -5.00 -8.10
CA VAL A 28 4.52 -3.78 -8.94
C VAL A 28 3.36 -3.66 -9.95
N ASP A 29 2.49 -4.67 -10.05
CA ASP A 29 1.40 -4.71 -11.04
C ASP A 29 0.16 -3.92 -10.59
N ALA A 30 0.00 -3.71 -9.28
CA ALA A 30 -1.16 -3.04 -8.71
C ALA A 30 -0.80 -2.20 -7.48
N PRO A 31 -1.55 -1.13 -7.20
CA PRO A 31 -1.40 -0.36 -5.97
C PRO A 31 -1.80 -1.19 -4.74
N VAL A 32 -1.09 -0.97 -3.64
CA VAL A 32 -1.40 -1.56 -2.34
C VAL A 32 -2.14 -0.56 -1.48
N ARG A 33 -3.31 -0.99 -0.99
CA ARG A 33 -4.11 -0.19 -0.06
C ARG A 33 -3.57 -0.36 1.36
N CYS A 34 -3.39 0.76 2.06
CA CYS A 34 -3.12 0.79 3.49
C CYS A 34 -4.19 1.61 4.20
N THR A 35 -4.59 1.17 5.39
CA THR A 35 -5.54 1.89 6.23
C THR A 35 -4.79 2.59 7.35
N LEU A 36 -5.02 3.89 7.47
CA LEU A 36 -4.61 4.71 8.60
C LEU A 36 -5.71 4.65 9.64
N THR A 37 -5.35 4.41 10.90
CA THR A 37 -6.29 4.31 12.01
C THR A 37 -5.76 5.11 13.20
N ALA A 38 -6.50 6.15 13.60
CA ALA A 38 -6.27 6.82 14.87
C ALA A 38 -6.80 5.94 16.01
N ARG A 39 -5.97 5.67 17.02
CA ARG A 39 -6.33 4.77 18.13
C ARG A 39 -6.23 5.44 19.48
N ASP A 40 -7.12 5.08 20.39
CA ASP A 40 -7.05 5.46 21.80
C ASP A 40 -6.01 4.63 22.58
N GLN A 41 -5.87 4.90 23.88
CA GLN A 41 -4.91 4.19 24.75
C GLN A 41 -5.18 2.68 24.91
N HIS A 42 -6.34 2.19 24.47
CA HIS A 42 -6.72 0.79 24.49
C HIS A 42 -6.71 0.16 23.09
N GLY A 43 -6.30 0.91 22.06
CA GLY A 43 -6.26 0.45 20.68
C GLY A 43 -7.59 0.52 19.93
N ASN A 44 -8.63 1.12 20.51
CA ASN A 44 -9.91 1.31 19.80
C ASN A 44 -9.78 2.42 18.76
N VAL A 45 -10.53 2.32 17.67
CA VAL A 45 -10.59 3.41 16.67
C VAL A 45 -11.21 4.64 17.30
N ALA A 46 -10.46 5.73 17.37
CA ALA A 46 -10.92 7.02 17.92
C ALA A 46 -11.81 7.73 16.89
N THR A 47 -13.11 7.39 16.87
CA THR A 47 -14.05 7.84 15.83
C THR A 47 -14.36 9.34 15.84
N SER A 48 -13.92 10.09 16.85
CA SER A 48 -14.04 11.56 16.87
C SER A 48 -12.86 12.27 16.20
N GLU A 49 -11.86 11.52 15.70
CA GLU A 49 -10.67 12.10 15.09
C GLU A 49 -10.91 12.42 13.60
N HIS A 50 -10.65 13.68 13.25
CA HIS A 50 -10.92 14.26 11.92
C HIS A 50 -9.77 15.13 11.41
N ARG A 51 -8.65 15.17 12.13
CA ARG A 51 -7.50 16.01 11.77
C ARG A 51 -6.70 15.40 10.61
N SER A 52 -5.65 16.12 10.24
CA SER A 52 -4.81 15.83 9.08
C SER A 52 -3.41 15.43 9.46
N TRP A 53 -2.80 14.58 8.63
CA TRP A 53 -1.38 14.22 8.71
C TRP A 53 -0.74 14.26 7.33
N PHE A 54 0.59 14.18 7.30
CA PHE A 54 1.33 13.97 6.06
C PHE A 54 1.91 12.57 6.05
N VAL A 55 1.58 11.79 5.03
CA VAL A 55 2.20 10.49 4.77
C VAL A 55 3.47 10.75 3.96
N LEU A 56 4.57 10.12 4.35
CA LEU A 56 5.88 10.19 3.71
C LEU A 56 6.24 8.84 3.14
N LEU A 57 6.77 8.84 1.92
CA LEU A 57 7.30 7.64 1.27
C LEU A 57 8.78 7.81 0.98
N THR A 58 9.56 6.75 1.20
CA THR A 58 10.89 6.59 0.61
C THR A 58 10.91 5.35 -0.27
N GLY A 59 11.54 5.48 -1.44
CA GLY A 59 11.51 4.48 -2.51
C GLY A 59 11.50 5.17 -3.88
N GLU A 60 12.30 4.68 -4.82
CA GLU A 60 12.42 5.27 -6.14
C GLU A 60 11.14 5.04 -6.94
N ARG A 61 10.61 6.09 -7.58
CA ARG A 61 9.35 6.02 -8.38
C ARG A 61 8.13 5.56 -7.57
N ALA A 62 8.24 5.52 -6.24
CA ALA A 62 7.13 5.27 -5.35
C ALA A 62 6.20 6.49 -5.31
N ARG A 63 4.90 6.23 -5.33
CA ARG A 63 3.84 7.23 -5.30
C ARG A 63 2.80 6.83 -4.27
N VAL A 64 2.18 7.84 -3.68
CA VAL A 64 1.04 7.65 -2.77
C VAL A 64 -0.07 8.62 -3.12
N TRP A 65 -1.31 8.19 -2.90
CA TRP A 65 -2.49 9.05 -2.89
C TRP A 65 -3.47 8.59 -1.82
N ALA A 66 -4.39 9.48 -1.48
CA ALA A 66 -5.44 9.25 -0.49
C ALA A 66 -6.80 9.63 -1.09
N ARG A 67 -7.90 9.24 -0.46
CA ARG A 67 -9.22 9.75 -0.87
C ARG A 67 -9.30 11.26 -0.66
N SER A 68 -8.70 11.75 0.42
CA SER A 68 -8.70 13.14 0.85
C SER A 68 -7.62 14.03 0.21
N GLY A 69 -6.69 13.47 -0.57
CA GLY A 69 -5.51 14.18 -1.05
C GLY A 69 -5.07 13.76 -2.46
N VAL A 70 -4.38 14.66 -3.16
CA VAL A 70 -3.88 14.44 -4.53
C VAL A 70 -2.58 13.66 -4.49
N ALA A 71 -2.43 12.72 -5.44
CA ALA A 71 -1.22 11.92 -5.62
C ALA A 71 0.04 12.79 -5.73
N SER A 72 1.09 12.46 -4.99
CA SER A 72 2.40 13.09 -5.16
C SER A 72 3.53 12.08 -4.94
N TYR A 73 4.69 12.38 -5.52
CA TYR A 73 5.93 11.66 -5.24
C TYR A 73 6.41 12.02 -3.84
N GLY A 74 6.80 11.01 -3.07
CA GLY A 74 7.38 11.18 -1.73
C GLY A 74 6.39 11.46 -0.59
N GLY A 75 5.11 11.73 -0.86
CA GLY A 75 4.11 11.87 0.19
C GLY A 75 2.77 12.45 -0.21
N VAL A 76 1.80 12.44 0.71
CA VAL A 76 0.45 13.00 0.50
C VAL A 76 -0.14 13.50 1.82
N ARG A 77 -0.95 14.57 1.76
CA ARG A 77 -1.78 14.98 2.90
C ARG A 77 -2.98 14.05 3.00
N VAL A 78 -3.23 13.54 4.20
CA VAL A 78 -4.40 12.73 4.53
C VAL A 78 -5.28 13.47 5.53
N ASN A 79 -6.60 13.31 5.41
CA ASN A 79 -7.58 13.75 6.40
C ASN A 79 -8.32 12.52 6.90
N LEU A 80 -8.30 12.27 8.21
CA LEU A 80 -9.10 11.18 8.76
C LEU A 80 -10.57 11.57 8.76
N ALA A 81 -11.42 10.59 8.50
CA ALA A 81 -12.85 10.67 8.69
C ALA A 81 -13.26 9.57 9.66
N ASN A 82 -13.80 9.97 10.82
CA ASN A 82 -14.17 9.07 11.89
C ASN A 82 -13.00 8.17 12.34
N GLY A 83 -11.80 8.73 12.48
CA GLY A 83 -10.61 8.02 12.93
C GLY A 83 -9.93 7.14 11.88
N THR A 84 -10.38 7.13 10.63
CA THR A 84 -9.77 6.30 9.57
C THR A 84 -9.59 7.03 8.25
N GLU A 85 -8.63 6.59 7.43
CA GLU A 85 -8.46 6.99 6.03
C GLU A 85 -7.73 5.88 5.27
N ASP A 86 -8.09 5.68 4.01
CA ASP A 86 -7.35 4.78 3.11
C ASP A 86 -6.33 5.57 2.27
N ILE A 87 -5.12 5.04 2.20
CA ILE A 87 -4.10 5.43 1.22
C ILE A 87 -3.78 4.28 0.28
N TYR A 88 -3.21 4.63 -0.86
CA TYR A 88 -2.76 3.68 -1.87
C TYR A 88 -1.32 3.99 -2.23
N VAL A 89 -0.47 2.98 -2.14
CA VAL A 89 0.97 3.04 -2.43
C VAL A 89 1.25 2.24 -3.69
N HIS A 90 2.02 2.80 -4.61
CA HIS A 90 2.37 2.14 -5.87
C HIS A 90 3.78 2.49 -6.29
N THR A 91 4.49 1.53 -6.89
CA THR A 91 5.78 1.73 -7.53
C THR A 91 5.91 0.84 -8.76
N THR A 92 6.75 1.23 -9.71
CA THR A 92 7.03 0.46 -10.93
C THR A 92 8.36 -0.31 -10.86
N LEU A 93 9.05 -0.24 -9.72
CA LEU A 93 10.32 -0.94 -9.50
C LEU A 93 10.17 -1.87 -8.30
N PRO A 94 10.54 -3.15 -8.43
CA PRO A 94 10.62 -4.05 -7.28
C PRO A 94 11.65 -3.53 -6.30
N GLN A 95 11.20 -3.23 -5.08
CA GLN A 95 12.00 -2.63 -4.03
C GLN A 95 11.22 -2.60 -2.72
N MET A 96 11.93 -2.29 -1.64
CA MET A 96 11.32 -1.90 -0.38
C MET A 96 10.89 -0.43 -0.42
N VAL A 97 9.62 -0.16 -0.14
CA VAL A 97 9.04 1.18 0.02
C VAL A 97 8.69 1.38 1.50
N HIS A 98 9.31 2.36 2.13
CA HIS A 98 9.01 2.72 3.51
C HIS A 98 7.89 3.77 3.55
N VAL A 99 6.88 3.54 4.38
CA VAL A 99 5.72 4.40 4.55
C VAL A 99 5.65 4.85 6.00
N ALA A 100 5.75 6.16 6.22
CA ALA A 100 5.74 6.76 7.56
C ALA A 100 4.73 7.93 7.63
N LEU A 101 4.39 8.32 8.86
CA LEU A 101 3.59 9.51 9.13
C LEU A 101 4.46 10.64 9.67
N ARG A 102 4.06 11.88 9.37
CA ARG A 102 4.61 13.08 9.99
C ARG A 102 3.49 13.98 10.44
N ASP A 103 3.50 14.33 11.72
CA ASP A 103 2.64 15.37 12.28
C ASP A 103 3.10 16.76 11.82
N SER A 104 2.65 17.15 10.63
CA SER A 104 2.95 18.47 10.05
C SER A 104 1.91 19.52 10.45
N PHE A 105 0.90 19.14 11.26
CA PHE A 105 -0.25 19.99 11.60
C PHE A 105 -0.38 20.21 13.11
N GLY A 106 0.59 19.75 13.92
CA GLY A 106 0.65 20.01 15.36
C GLY A 106 -0.44 19.28 16.15
N THR A 107 -0.82 18.07 15.71
CA THR A 107 -1.84 17.27 16.38
C THR A 107 -1.43 16.76 17.76
N GLY A 108 -0.12 16.58 17.98
CA GLY A 108 0.46 16.02 19.20
C GLY A 108 0.30 14.50 19.34
N LEU A 109 -0.23 13.81 18.31
CA LEU A 109 -0.35 12.35 18.31
C LEU A 109 0.98 11.69 17.98
N ASP A 110 1.17 10.48 18.50
CA ASP A 110 2.30 9.65 18.12
C ASP A 110 2.15 9.20 16.65
N THR A 111 3.14 9.59 15.84
CA THR A 111 3.25 9.28 14.41
C THR A 111 4.47 8.41 14.10
N SER A 112 5.10 7.81 15.13
CA SER A 112 6.29 6.98 15.01
C SER A 112 6.05 5.66 14.28
N HIS A 113 4.79 5.23 14.12
CA HIS A 113 4.47 4.01 13.40
C HIS A 113 4.80 4.16 11.90
N ALA A 114 5.49 3.16 11.37
CA ALA A 114 5.84 3.06 9.97
C ALA A 114 5.72 1.60 9.50
N VAL A 115 5.58 1.41 8.19
CA VAL A 115 5.53 0.09 7.56
C VAL A 115 6.43 0.05 6.34
N ASP A 116 7.12 -1.07 6.16
CA ASP A 116 7.87 -1.37 4.95
C ASP A 116 7.05 -2.30 4.05
N LEU A 117 6.92 -1.93 2.79
CA LEU A 117 6.26 -2.71 1.75
C LEU A 117 7.32 -3.22 0.77
N ASP A 118 7.56 -4.53 0.76
CA ASP A 118 8.50 -5.16 -0.18
C ASP A 118 7.79 -5.47 -1.50
N PHE A 119 7.87 -4.55 -2.45
CA PHE A 119 7.28 -4.74 -3.77
C PHE A 119 8.13 -5.71 -4.58
N VAL A 120 7.52 -6.82 -4.99
CA VAL A 120 8.14 -7.79 -5.89
C VAL A 120 7.58 -7.69 -7.31
N HIS A 121 8.23 -8.37 -8.26
CA HIS A 121 7.62 -8.61 -9.55
C HIS A 121 6.34 -9.43 -9.39
N GLY A 122 5.29 -9.09 -10.13
CA GLY A 122 4.11 -9.94 -10.20
C GLY A 122 4.31 -11.13 -11.14
N GLU A 123 3.19 -11.74 -11.54
CA GLU A 123 3.23 -12.98 -12.29
C GLU A 123 3.83 -12.80 -13.70
N LEU A 124 4.67 -13.75 -14.09
CA LEU A 124 5.25 -13.76 -15.42
C LEU A 124 4.19 -14.20 -16.45
N HIS A 125 3.77 -13.29 -17.32
CA HIS A 125 2.78 -13.59 -18.35
C HIS A 125 3.36 -13.89 -19.74
N ARG A 126 4.62 -13.51 -20.02
CA ARG A 126 5.19 -13.65 -21.37
C ARG A 126 6.70 -13.80 -21.35
N PHE A 127 7.20 -14.66 -22.23
CA PHE A 127 8.58 -14.67 -22.68
C PHE A 127 8.64 -14.08 -24.09
N SER A 128 9.55 -13.14 -24.35
CA SER A 128 9.85 -12.65 -25.69
C SER A 128 11.34 -12.85 -25.98
N MET A 129 11.64 -13.30 -27.20
CA MET A 129 12.99 -13.42 -27.71
C MET A 129 13.10 -12.53 -28.94
N GLU A 130 14.07 -11.64 -28.95
CA GLU A 130 14.37 -10.79 -30.10
C GLU A 130 15.71 -11.23 -30.69
N ASN A 131 15.74 -11.47 -32.00
CA ASN A 131 17.00 -11.68 -32.71
C ASN A 131 17.55 -10.31 -33.13
N ALA A 132 18.80 -10.01 -32.79
CA ALA A 132 19.51 -8.78 -33.13
C ALA A 132 19.59 -8.49 -34.64
N ALA A 133 19.29 -9.46 -35.51
CA ALA A 133 19.38 -9.32 -36.97
C ALA A 133 18.07 -8.92 -37.69
N GLY A 134 17.00 -8.53 -36.97
CA GLY A 134 15.80 -7.95 -37.60
C GLY A 134 14.91 -8.92 -38.42
N SER A 135 15.24 -10.20 -38.52
CA SER A 135 14.34 -11.23 -39.06
C SER A 135 14.78 -12.63 -38.65
N SER A 136 14.06 -13.25 -37.71
CA SER A 136 14.03 -14.71 -37.59
C SER A 136 12.72 -15.15 -36.93
N HIS A 137 11.87 -15.77 -37.73
CA HIS A 137 10.66 -16.47 -37.28
C HIS A 137 11.12 -17.75 -36.57
N ILE A 138 11.06 -17.79 -35.23
CA ILE A 138 11.28 -19.04 -34.50
C ILE A 138 9.94 -19.80 -34.50
N VAL A 139 9.83 -20.83 -35.34
CA VAL A 139 8.67 -21.75 -35.33
C VAL A 139 9.04 -22.96 -34.47
N ALA A 140 8.51 -23.02 -33.24
CA ALA A 140 8.64 -24.20 -32.38
C ALA A 140 7.38 -25.08 -32.49
N LYS A 141 7.53 -26.35 -32.89
CA LYS A 141 6.48 -27.36 -32.75
C LYS A 141 6.60 -28.01 -31.37
N VAL A 142 5.59 -27.83 -30.53
CA VAL A 142 5.53 -28.45 -29.19
C VAL A 142 5.03 -29.90 -29.32
N GLY A 143 5.89 -30.86 -29.01
CA GLY A 143 5.51 -32.24 -28.69
C GLY A 143 5.25 -32.40 -27.19
N ARG A 144 4.26 -33.20 -26.81
CA ARG A 144 3.65 -33.26 -25.46
C ARG A 144 4.56 -33.75 -24.30
N THR A 145 5.87 -33.96 -24.46
CA THR A 145 6.63 -34.70 -23.44
C THR A 145 8.10 -34.33 -23.21
N ALA A 146 8.60 -33.17 -23.65
CA ALA A 146 9.94 -32.73 -23.23
C ALA A 146 10.02 -31.21 -23.17
N GLY A 147 10.73 -30.71 -22.15
CA GLY A 147 10.89 -29.29 -21.87
C GLY A 147 11.37 -28.45 -23.07
N PHE A 148 11.15 -27.15 -22.96
CA PHE A 148 11.53 -26.18 -23.95
C PHE A 148 13.05 -25.91 -23.88
N PHE A 149 13.81 -26.40 -24.86
CA PHE A 149 15.25 -26.15 -24.97
C PHE A 149 15.56 -25.36 -26.24
N ILE A 150 16.27 -24.24 -26.09
CA ILE A 150 16.87 -23.50 -27.21
C ILE A 150 18.34 -23.90 -27.28
N ARG A 151 18.75 -24.54 -28.37
CA ARG A 151 20.16 -24.80 -28.67
C ARG A 151 20.58 -23.86 -29.79
N ALA A 152 21.54 -22.97 -29.51
CA ALA A 152 22.25 -22.26 -30.56
C ALA A 152 23.13 -23.28 -31.31
N LEU A 153 23.06 -23.27 -32.64
CA LEU A 153 23.95 -24.04 -33.53
C LEU A 153 25.25 -23.28 -33.75
#